data_AF-A0A533TSG3-F1
#
_entry.id   AF-A0A533TSG3-F1
#
_cell.length_a   1.000
_cell.length_b   1.000
_cell.length_c   1.000
_cell.angle_alpha   90.00
_cell.angle_beta   90.00
_cell.angle_gamma   90.00
#
_symmetry.space_group_name_H-M   'P 1'
#
loop_
_entity.id
_entity.type
_entity.pdbx_description
1 polymer ?
#
loop_
_entity_poly.entity_id
_entity_poly.type
_entity_poly.pdbx_seq_one_letter_code
_entity_poly.pdbx_strand_id
1 'polypeptide(L)'
;MIFLHTLLLAVALASSMQEMLAEYRLQLKAYALYERRAYKEAETIFRQLVTLVPEQQEKTAACFNLACSLYMQGKYPEAAALFSYSAKPAGREHREIQLKALYNEGNTLAMKAIGSSAKAEKTAFFRQSLNRFKKVLLAEPDDGDAKINYEIVRRYLYELETPKQSASSKSDSKSSLQPASGVSQEISDRLLENAQQNESSLMQQLSGRGKSASQENKNTQDW
;
A
#
# COMPACT_ATOMS: atom_id res chain seq x y z
N MET A 1 -18.82 48.76 5.65
CA MET A 1 -18.73 47.64 4.69
C MET A 1 -17.44 46.83 4.86
N ILE A 2 -16.25 47.47 4.91
CA ILE A 2 -14.95 46.77 5.09
C ILE A 2 -14.92 45.88 6.36
N PHE A 3 -15.39 46.38 7.51
CA PHE A 3 -15.41 45.62 8.77
C PHE A 3 -16.21 44.30 8.74
N LEU A 4 -17.31 44.25 7.99
CA LEU A 4 -18.13 43.04 7.87
C LEU A 4 -17.41 41.99 7.01
N HIS A 5 -16.72 42.44 5.96
CA HIS A 5 -15.99 41.55 5.06
C HIS A 5 -14.73 41.00 5.73
N THR A 6 -14.01 41.82 6.51
CA THR A 6 -12.87 41.35 7.31
C THR A 6 -13.28 40.38 8.42
N LEU A 7 -14.45 40.60 9.05
CA LEU A 7 -14.99 39.68 10.05
C LEU A 7 -15.41 38.34 9.44
N LEU A 8 -16.12 38.36 8.30
CA LEU A 8 -16.51 37.14 7.57
C LEU A 8 -15.29 36.35 7.10
N LEU A 9 -14.25 37.03 6.60
CA LEU A 9 -12.99 36.40 6.21
C LEU A 9 -12.27 35.76 7.42
N ALA A 10 -12.21 36.46 8.56
CA ALA A 10 -11.58 35.93 9.78
C ALA A 10 -12.32 34.70 10.33
N VAL A 11 -13.65 34.69 10.29
CA VAL A 11 -14.46 33.53 10.69
C VAL A 11 -14.23 32.34 9.73
N ALA A 12 -14.23 32.58 8.42
CA ALA A 12 -13.97 31.52 7.43
C ALA A 12 -12.58 30.89 7.59
N LEU A 13 -11.54 31.71 7.84
CA LEU A 13 -10.18 31.23 8.10
C LEU A 13 -10.06 30.45 9.41
N ALA A 14 -10.80 30.85 10.46
CA ALA A 14 -10.80 30.12 11.72
C ALA A 14 -11.47 28.74 11.59
N SER A 15 -12.57 28.65 10.84
CA SER A 15 -13.25 27.38 10.58
C SER A 15 -12.40 26.42 9.75
N SER A 16 -11.74 26.90 8.69
CA SER A 16 -10.86 26.05 7.87
C SER A 16 -9.64 25.54 8.64
N MET A 17 -9.08 26.36 9.55
CA MET A 17 -8.01 25.90 10.45
C MET A 17 -8.50 24.82 11.41
N GLN A 18 -9.72 24.90 11.93
CA GLN A 18 -10.28 23.87 12.80
C GLN A 18 -10.50 22.54 12.07
N GLU A 19 -10.99 22.58 10.83
CA GLU A 19 -11.17 21.40 9.98
C GLU A 19 -9.82 20.73 9.66
N MET A 20 -8.82 21.51 9.23
CA MET A 20 -7.46 21.02 8.99
C MET A 20 -6.84 20.37 10.24
N LEU A 21 -7.01 20.99 11.42
CA LEU A 21 -6.53 20.43 12.68
C LEU A 21 -7.25 19.13 13.06
N ALA A 22 -8.55 19.02 12.76
CA ALA A 22 -9.32 17.81 13.01
C ALA A 22 -8.86 16.66 12.10
N GLU A 23 -8.68 16.92 10.81
CA GLU A 23 -8.15 15.95 9.84
C GLU A 23 -6.75 15.47 10.23
N TYR A 24 -5.85 16.40 10.57
CA TYR A 24 -4.51 16.06 11.04
C TYR A 24 -4.53 15.17 12.29
N ARG A 25 -5.41 15.46 13.26
CA ARG A 25 -5.57 14.63 14.46
C ARG A 25 -6.11 13.23 14.12
N LEU A 26 -7.06 13.13 13.20
CA LEU A 26 -7.57 11.84 12.73
C LEU A 26 -6.48 11.03 12.04
N GLN A 27 -5.66 11.67 11.21
CA GLN A 27 -4.52 11.05 10.55
C GLN A 27 -3.51 10.50 11.56
N LEU A 28 -3.09 11.30 12.55
CA LEU A 28 -2.19 10.85 13.61
C LEU A 28 -2.78 9.68 14.42
N LYS A 29 -4.08 9.75 14.73
CA LYS A 29 -4.78 8.68 15.45
C LYS A 29 -4.80 7.38 14.62
N ALA A 30 -5.11 7.46 13.33
CA ALA A 30 -5.13 6.31 12.44
C ALA A 30 -3.75 5.66 12.33
N TYR A 31 -2.68 6.46 12.22
CA TYR A 31 -1.31 5.95 12.22
C TYR A 31 -0.94 5.29 13.55
N ALA A 32 -1.24 5.92 14.67
CA ALA A 32 -0.97 5.32 15.98
C ALA A 32 -1.70 3.98 16.17
N LEU A 33 -2.91 3.84 15.62
CA LEU A 33 -3.63 2.57 15.62
C LEU A 33 -2.95 1.54 14.70
N TYR A 34 -2.56 1.93 13.49
CA TYR A 34 -1.85 1.07 12.56
C TYR A 34 -0.53 0.54 13.15
N GLU A 35 0.32 1.42 13.71
CA GLU A 35 1.60 1.07 14.34
C GLU A 35 1.43 0.11 15.54
N ARG A 36 0.32 0.24 16.26
CA ARG A 36 -0.04 -0.67 17.37
C ARG A 36 -0.72 -1.96 16.88
N ARG A 37 -0.74 -2.21 15.56
CA ARG A 37 -1.39 -3.36 14.91
C ARG A 37 -2.91 -3.42 15.12
N ALA A 38 -3.52 -2.31 15.54
CA ALA A 38 -4.97 -2.16 15.67
C ALA A 38 -5.59 -1.82 14.29
N TYR A 39 -5.41 -2.73 13.33
CA TYR A 39 -5.68 -2.46 11.91
C TYR A 39 -7.16 -2.23 11.59
N LYS A 40 -8.06 -2.86 12.36
CA LYS A 40 -9.52 -2.68 12.18
C LYS A 40 -9.97 -1.29 12.63
N GLU A 41 -9.43 -0.81 13.73
CA GLU A 41 -9.64 0.54 14.23
C GLU A 41 -9.00 1.56 13.28
N ALA A 42 -7.78 1.30 12.80
CA ALA A 42 -7.10 2.14 11.82
C ALA A 42 -7.92 2.27 10.52
N GLU A 43 -8.41 1.14 9.97
CA GLU A 43 -9.29 1.12 8.80
C GLU A 43 -10.50 2.02 8.98
N THR A 44 -11.15 1.97 10.14
CA THR A 44 -12.35 2.79 10.42
C THR A 44 -12.03 4.28 10.26
N ILE A 45 -10.89 4.73 10.80
CA ILE A 45 -10.48 6.14 10.71
C ILE A 45 -9.99 6.48 9.29
N PHE A 46 -9.25 5.60 8.62
CA PHE A 46 -8.80 5.87 7.24
C PHE A 46 -9.96 5.95 6.25
N ARG A 47 -11.03 5.16 6.43
CA ARG A 47 -12.25 5.31 5.63
C ARG A 47 -12.87 6.69 5.81
N GLN A 48 -12.92 7.19 7.06
CA GLN A 48 -13.38 8.54 7.33
C GLN A 48 -12.50 9.59 6.65
N LEU A 49 -11.16 9.46 6.73
CA LEU A 49 -10.23 10.38 6.06
C LEU A 49 -10.43 10.42 4.54
N VAL A 50 -10.61 9.26 3.89
CA VAL A 50 -10.88 9.20 2.44
C VAL A 50 -12.15 9.98 2.04
N THR A 51 -13.13 10.10 2.94
CA THR A 51 -14.37 10.85 2.69
C THR A 51 -14.28 12.34 3.00
N LEU A 52 -13.45 12.73 3.97
CA LEU A 52 -13.31 14.12 4.39
C LEU A 52 -12.41 14.92 3.46
N VAL A 53 -11.35 14.27 2.96
CA VAL A 53 -10.29 14.94 2.22
C VAL A 53 -10.75 15.29 0.79
N PRO A 54 -10.84 16.59 0.44
CA PRO A 54 -11.27 17.04 -0.87
C PRO A 54 -10.13 17.03 -1.89
N GLU A 55 -8.88 17.17 -1.44
CA GLU A 55 -7.72 17.28 -2.30
C GLU A 55 -7.26 15.92 -2.83
N GLN A 56 -6.97 15.86 -4.11
CA GLN A 56 -6.62 14.62 -4.81
C GLN A 56 -5.32 13.98 -4.26
N GLN A 57 -4.36 14.80 -3.82
CA GLN A 57 -3.10 14.36 -3.23
C GLN A 57 -3.31 13.69 -1.87
N GLU A 58 -3.98 14.40 -0.97
CA GLU A 58 -4.26 13.91 0.38
C GLU A 58 -5.17 12.67 0.32
N LYS A 59 -6.10 12.64 -0.64
CA LYS A 59 -6.94 11.46 -0.90
C LYS A 59 -6.13 10.26 -1.37
N THR A 60 -5.08 10.48 -2.16
CA THR A 60 -4.15 9.42 -2.57
C THR A 60 -3.42 8.83 -1.37
N ALA A 61 -2.94 9.68 -0.45
CA ALA A 61 -2.35 9.23 0.81
C ALA A 61 -3.34 8.47 1.70
N ALA A 62 -4.56 8.99 1.86
CA ALA A 62 -5.60 8.34 2.64
C ALA A 62 -5.99 6.96 2.07
N CYS A 63 -6.14 6.85 0.74
CA CYS A 63 -6.40 5.59 0.06
C CYS A 63 -5.25 4.58 0.24
N PHE A 64 -4.00 5.02 0.11
CA PHE A 64 -2.83 4.17 0.34
C PHE A 64 -2.84 3.61 1.77
N ASN A 65 -3.06 4.46 2.79
CA ASN A 65 -3.03 4.02 4.18
C ASN A 65 -4.21 3.12 4.56
N LEU A 66 -5.38 3.37 3.96
CA LEU A 66 -6.52 2.47 4.05
C LEU A 66 -6.16 1.10 3.46
N ALA A 67 -5.53 1.08 2.27
CA ALA A 67 -5.11 -0.16 1.61
C ALA A 67 -4.14 -0.97 2.47
N CYS A 68 -3.17 -0.31 3.11
CA CYS A 68 -2.24 -0.93 4.08
C CYS A 68 -2.99 -1.61 5.23
N SER A 69 -3.92 -0.89 5.86
CA SER A 69 -4.74 -1.43 6.96
C SER A 69 -5.59 -2.63 6.54
N LEU A 70 -6.10 -2.62 5.30
CA LEU A 70 -6.87 -3.72 4.72
C LEU A 70 -5.99 -4.91 4.36
N TYR A 71 -4.79 -4.66 3.82
CA TYR A 71 -3.81 -5.69 3.50
C TYR A 71 -3.42 -6.47 4.75
N MET A 72 -3.12 -5.79 5.86
CA MET A 72 -2.77 -6.43 7.13
C MET A 72 -3.92 -7.24 7.75
N GLN A 73 -5.17 -7.02 7.31
CA GLN A 73 -6.34 -7.82 7.69
C GLN A 73 -6.63 -8.97 6.72
N GLY A 74 -5.82 -9.16 5.68
CA GLY A 74 -6.08 -10.14 4.63
C GLY A 74 -7.21 -9.75 3.67
N LYS A 75 -7.70 -8.50 3.72
CA LYS A 75 -8.76 -7.98 2.84
C LYS A 75 -8.19 -7.58 1.47
N TYR A 76 -7.48 -8.51 0.84
CA TYR A 76 -6.68 -8.27 -0.36
C TYR A 76 -7.48 -7.75 -1.59
N PRO A 77 -8.74 -8.17 -1.84
CA PRO A 77 -9.50 -7.62 -2.97
C PRO A 77 -9.70 -6.10 -2.88
N GLU A 78 -10.02 -5.60 -1.69
CA GLU A 78 -10.26 -4.17 -1.47
C GLU A 78 -8.93 -3.39 -1.40
N ALA A 79 -7.93 -3.94 -0.71
CA ALA A 79 -6.59 -3.35 -0.66
C ALA A 79 -6.00 -3.15 -2.07
N ALA A 80 -6.13 -4.14 -2.96
CA ALA A 80 -5.62 -4.05 -4.33
C ALA A 80 -6.25 -2.90 -5.12
N ALA A 81 -7.55 -2.66 -4.97
CA ALA A 81 -8.24 -1.57 -5.65
C ALA A 81 -7.72 -0.19 -5.18
N LEU A 82 -7.49 -0.03 -3.88
CA LEU A 82 -7.00 1.22 -3.29
C LEU A 82 -5.51 1.46 -3.56
N PHE A 83 -4.68 0.41 -3.56
CA PHE A 83 -3.30 0.52 -4.03
C PHE A 83 -3.26 0.88 -5.52
N SER A 84 -4.11 0.27 -6.35
CA SER A 84 -4.20 0.62 -7.78
C SER A 84 -4.60 2.09 -7.99
N TYR A 85 -5.53 2.61 -7.17
CA TYR A 85 -5.87 4.03 -7.17
C TYR A 85 -4.65 4.90 -6.83
N SER A 86 -3.91 4.52 -5.79
CA SER A 86 -2.78 5.29 -5.27
C SER A 86 -1.52 5.21 -6.14
N ALA A 87 -1.43 4.18 -6.99
CA ALA A 87 -0.37 3.97 -7.96
C ALA A 87 -0.51 4.80 -9.25
N LYS A 88 -1.62 5.54 -9.42
CA LYS A 88 -1.86 6.34 -10.62
C LYS A 88 -0.83 7.47 -10.77
N PRO A 89 -0.30 7.72 -11.98
CA PRO A 89 0.61 8.82 -12.22
C PRO A 89 -0.01 10.17 -11.84
N ALA A 90 0.70 10.94 -11.02
CA ALA A 90 0.28 12.24 -10.53
C ALA A 90 1.53 13.06 -10.14
N GLY A 91 2.22 13.66 -11.11
CA GLY A 91 3.41 14.49 -10.84
C GLY A 91 4.63 13.76 -10.24
N ARG A 92 5.74 14.49 -10.04
CA ARG A 92 7.00 13.94 -9.50
C ARG A 92 6.98 13.87 -7.98
N GLU A 93 6.29 14.80 -7.35
CA GLU A 93 6.09 14.95 -5.91
C GLU A 93 5.32 13.79 -5.26
N HIS A 94 4.61 13.00 -6.06
CA HIS A 94 3.91 11.77 -5.62
C HIS A 94 4.60 10.49 -6.11
N ARG A 95 5.82 10.60 -6.67
CA ARG A 95 6.51 9.44 -7.23
C ARG A 95 6.73 8.33 -6.22
N GLU A 96 7.10 8.70 -5.00
CA GLU A 96 7.36 7.78 -3.89
C GLU A 96 6.11 6.96 -3.52
N ILE A 97 4.98 7.64 -3.24
CA ILE A 97 3.73 6.94 -2.89
C ILE A 97 3.21 6.09 -4.05
N GLN A 98 3.37 6.53 -5.31
CA GLN A 98 3.00 5.73 -6.46
C GLN A 98 3.81 4.44 -6.57
N LEU A 99 5.13 4.51 -6.33
CA LEU A 99 6.01 3.34 -6.38
C LEU A 99 5.72 2.37 -5.23
N LYS A 100 5.55 2.88 -4.01
CA LYS A 100 5.15 2.04 -2.87
C LYS A 100 3.76 1.44 -3.07
N ALA A 101 2.82 2.19 -3.65
CA ALA A 101 1.50 1.66 -4.01
C ALA A 101 1.58 0.56 -5.08
N LEU A 102 2.42 0.71 -6.11
CA LEU A 102 2.67 -0.34 -7.10
C LEU A 102 3.27 -1.59 -6.45
N TYR A 103 4.29 -1.42 -5.62
CA TYR A 103 4.92 -2.52 -4.88
C TYR A 103 3.90 -3.27 -4.01
N ASN A 104 3.11 -2.54 -3.22
CA ASN A 104 2.09 -3.14 -2.35
C ASN A 104 0.91 -3.76 -3.12
N GLU A 105 0.51 -3.19 -4.27
CA GLU A 105 -0.44 -3.84 -5.18
C GLU A 105 0.12 -5.18 -5.66
N GLY A 106 1.42 -5.22 -5.98
CA GLY A 106 2.15 -6.44 -6.35
C GLY A 106 2.07 -7.52 -5.25
N ASN A 107 2.39 -7.15 -4.01
CA ASN A 107 2.28 -8.05 -2.85
C ASN A 107 0.83 -8.53 -2.66
N THR A 108 -0.12 -7.60 -2.71
CA THR A 108 -1.55 -7.90 -2.54
C THR A 108 -2.06 -8.89 -3.59
N LEU A 109 -1.65 -8.72 -4.85
CA LEU A 109 -2.00 -9.63 -5.94
C LEU A 109 -1.36 -11.02 -5.75
N ALA A 110 -0.13 -11.10 -5.26
CA ALA A 110 0.50 -12.37 -4.92
C ALA A 110 -0.26 -13.09 -3.80
N MET A 111 -0.69 -12.37 -2.76
CA MET A 111 -1.49 -12.93 -1.68
C MET A 111 -2.87 -13.43 -2.17
N LYS A 112 -3.51 -12.70 -3.10
CA LYS A 112 -4.74 -13.18 -3.77
C LYS A 112 -4.49 -14.48 -4.54
N ALA A 113 -3.39 -14.58 -5.26
CA ALA A 113 -3.02 -15.80 -5.99
C ALA A 113 -2.80 -17.00 -5.04
N ILE A 114 -2.15 -16.78 -3.91
CA ILE A 114 -1.91 -17.81 -2.90
C ILE A 114 -3.25 -18.32 -2.33
N GLY A 115 -4.18 -17.41 -2.01
CA GLY A 115 -5.50 -17.71 -1.46
C GLY A 115 -6.52 -18.26 -2.47
N SER A 116 -6.33 -18.09 -3.78
CA SER A 116 -7.20 -18.68 -4.80
C SER A 116 -7.08 -20.22 -4.85
N SER A 117 -8.09 -20.89 -5.37
CA SER A 117 -8.07 -22.36 -5.58
C SER A 117 -7.82 -22.73 -7.04
N ALA A 118 -8.40 -21.97 -7.98
CA ALA A 118 -8.30 -22.25 -9.41
C ALA A 118 -6.94 -21.85 -9.99
N LYS A 119 -6.27 -22.78 -10.68
CA LYS A 119 -4.98 -22.54 -11.37
C LYS A 119 -5.03 -21.28 -12.26
N ALA A 120 -6.11 -21.11 -13.03
CA ALA A 120 -6.25 -19.96 -13.92
C ALA A 120 -6.25 -18.61 -13.17
N GLU A 121 -6.93 -18.53 -12.03
CA GLU A 121 -6.94 -17.33 -11.19
C GLU A 121 -5.57 -17.06 -10.58
N LYS A 122 -4.91 -18.10 -10.06
CA LYS A 122 -3.54 -17.99 -9.52
C LYS A 122 -2.59 -17.41 -10.57
N THR A 123 -2.60 -18.00 -11.77
CA THR A 123 -1.79 -17.54 -12.91
C THR A 123 -2.09 -16.08 -13.24
N ALA A 124 -3.37 -15.69 -13.31
CA ALA A 124 -3.76 -14.32 -13.63
C ALA A 124 -3.25 -13.33 -12.58
N PHE A 125 -3.40 -13.63 -11.28
CA PHE A 125 -2.96 -12.75 -10.20
C PHE A 125 -1.43 -12.69 -10.09
N PHE A 126 -0.71 -13.81 -10.21
CA PHE A 126 0.76 -13.79 -10.23
C PHE A 126 1.31 -13.00 -11.42
N ARG A 127 0.74 -13.12 -12.62
CA ARG A 127 1.15 -12.29 -13.77
C ARG A 127 0.92 -10.80 -13.53
N GLN A 128 -0.19 -10.42 -12.91
CA GLN A 128 -0.46 -9.03 -12.53
C GLN A 128 0.54 -8.55 -11.46
N SER A 129 0.83 -9.38 -10.46
CA SER A 129 1.84 -9.10 -9.43
C SER A 129 3.23 -8.83 -10.04
N LEU A 130 3.70 -9.70 -10.94
CA LEU A 130 4.96 -9.51 -11.68
C LEU A 130 4.98 -8.22 -12.50
N ASN A 131 3.85 -7.86 -13.12
CA ASN A 131 3.75 -6.60 -13.85
C ASN A 131 3.94 -5.39 -12.92
N ARG A 132 3.42 -5.44 -11.69
CA ARG A 132 3.59 -4.38 -10.70
C ARG A 132 5.02 -4.25 -10.22
N PHE A 133 5.66 -5.34 -9.80
CA PHE A 133 7.08 -5.30 -9.44
C PHE A 133 7.97 -4.87 -10.60
N LYS A 134 7.67 -5.31 -11.83
CA LYS A 134 8.40 -4.84 -13.02
C LYS A 134 8.31 -3.31 -13.18
N LYS A 135 7.15 -2.69 -12.93
CA LYS A 135 7.01 -1.23 -13.00
C LYS A 135 7.83 -0.51 -11.93
N VAL A 136 7.95 -1.10 -10.73
CA VAL A 136 8.84 -0.60 -9.68
C VAL A 136 10.29 -0.70 -10.13
N LEU A 137 10.73 -1.87 -10.61
CA LEU A 137 12.10 -2.10 -11.06
C LEU A 137 12.53 -1.29 -12.29
N LEU A 138 11.59 -0.92 -13.16
CA LEU A 138 11.87 0.00 -14.27
C LEU A 138 12.14 1.43 -13.78
N ALA A 139 11.64 1.79 -12.60
CA ALA A 139 11.82 3.10 -11.99
C ALA A 139 13.03 3.14 -11.06
N GLU A 140 13.18 2.09 -10.27
CA GLU A 140 14.19 1.91 -9.24
C GLU A 140 14.85 0.54 -9.46
N PRO A 141 15.80 0.45 -10.42
CA PRO A 141 16.45 -0.81 -10.76
C PRO A 141 17.20 -1.47 -9.60
N ASP A 142 17.47 -0.73 -8.52
CA ASP A 142 18.18 -1.21 -7.33
C ASP A 142 17.26 -1.54 -6.15
N ASP A 143 15.92 -1.46 -6.32
CA ASP A 143 14.96 -1.89 -5.29
C ASP A 143 15.10 -3.41 -5.03
N GLY A 144 15.76 -3.75 -3.91
CA GLY A 144 16.05 -5.12 -3.51
C GLY A 144 14.79 -5.90 -3.14
N ASP A 145 13.83 -5.26 -2.49
CA ASP A 145 12.57 -5.87 -2.07
C ASP A 145 11.73 -6.26 -3.28
N ALA A 146 11.63 -5.36 -4.26
CA ALA A 146 10.93 -5.60 -5.52
C ALA A 146 11.60 -6.71 -6.33
N LYS A 147 12.94 -6.78 -6.35
CA LYS A 147 13.67 -7.91 -6.98
C LYS A 147 13.30 -9.22 -6.31
N ILE A 148 13.42 -9.30 -4.98
CA ILE A 148 13.15 -10.54 -4.22
C ILE A 148 11.71 -10.99 -4.46
N ASN A 149 10.72 -10.10 -4.32
CA ASN A 149 9.32 -10.46 -4.50
C ASN A 149 8.99 -10.83 -5.95
N TYR A 150 9.59 -10.15 -6.93
CA TYR A 150 9.48 -10.52 -8.34
C TYR A 150 10.00 -11.95 -8.58
N GLU A 151 11.19 -12.29 -8.06
CA GLU A 151 11.78 -13.61 -8.20
C GLU A 151 10.92 -14.70 -7.55
N ILE A 152 10.41 -14.45 -6.34
CA ILE A 152 9.50 -15.36 -5.62
C ILE A 152 8.26 -15.64 -6.46
N VAL A 153 7.54 -14.60 -6.88
CA VAL A 153 6.31 -14.75 -7.65
C VAL A 153 6.58 -15.42 -9.00
N ARG A 154 7.71 -15.11 -9.65
CA ARG A 154 8.07 -15.72 -10.94
C ARG A 154 8.31 -17.21 -10.81
N ARG A 155 8.98 -17.66 -9.75
CA ARG A 155 9.19 -19.09 -9.48
C ARG A 155 7.86 -19.82 -9.26
N TYR A 156 6.95 -19.24 -8.49
CA TYR A 156 5.61 -19.80 -8.29
C TYR A 156 4.82 -19.92 -9.59
N LEU A 157 4.85 -18.87 -10.41
CA LEU A 157 4.19 -18.89 -11.70
C LEU A 157 4.78 -19.97 -12.62
N TYR A 158 6.10 -20.09 -12.65
CA TYR A 158 6.79 -21.14 -13.42
C TYR A 158 6.38 -22.54 -12.95
N GLU A 159 6.46 -22.83 -11.65
CA GLU A 159 6.05 -24.14 -11.10
C GLU A 159 4.56 -24.45 -11.35
N LEU A 160 3.72 -23.42 -11.30
CA LEU A 160 2.29 -23.56 -11.60
C LEU A 160 2.07 -23.91 -13.08
N GLU A 161 2.83 -23.31 -14.00
CA GLU A 161 2.70 -23.48 -15.44
C GLU A 161 3.38 -24.76 -15.96
N THR A 162 4.51 -25.15 -15.37
CA THR A 162 5.25 -26.38 -15.71
C THR A 162 5.02 -27.46 -14.64
N PRO A 163 4.17 -28.47 -14.89
CA PRO A 163 4.07 -29.61 -14.00
C PRO A 163 5.44 -30.31 -13.93
N LYS A 164 5.96 -30.56 -12.73
CA LYS A 164 7.17 -31.40 -12.58
C LYS A 164 6.90 -32.77 -13.23
N GLN A 165 7.71 -33.17 -14.20
CA GLN A 165 7.82 -34.58 -14.57
C GLN A 165 8.28 -35.32 -13.31
N SER A 166 7.51 -36.33 -12.91
CA SER A 166 7.85 -37.24 -11.83
C SER A 166 9.23 -37.84 -12.10
N ALA A 167 10.22 -37.44 -11.31
CA ALA A 167 11.46 -38.18 -11.20
C ALA A 167 11.12 -39.56 -10.60
N SER A 168 11.11 -40.59 -11.45
CA SER A 168 11.01 -41.96 -10.99
C SER A 168 12.32 -42.35 -10.29
N SER A 169 12.24 -42.79 -9.02
CA SER A 169 12.92 -43.98 -8.51
C SER A 169 12.54 -44.32 -7.06
N LYS A 170 11.70 -45.38 -6.95
CA LYS A 170 11.63 -46.47 -5.94
C LYS A 170 11.24 -46.20 -4.46
N SER A 171 10.18 -46.92 -4.06
CA SER A 171 9.70 -47.42 -2.73
C SER A 171 10.19 -46.72 -1.46
N ASP A 172 9.35 -46.27 -0.53
CA ASP A 172 8.23 -46.98 0.10
C ASP A 172 7.21 -46.01 0.73
N SER A 173 5.98 -46.50 0.92
CA SER A 173 4.99 -46.07 1.93
C SER A 173 4.32 -44.68 1.80
N LYS A 174 2.99 -44.76 1.57
CA LYS A 174 1.91 -43.79 1.85
C LYS A 174 2.32 -42.44 2.48
N SER A 175 2.27 -41.38 1.66
CA SER A 175 1.57 -40.14 2.04
C SER A 175 1.23 -39.33 0.79
N SER A 176 0.01 -38.79 0.77
CA SER A 176 -0.51 -37.92 -0.28
C SER A 176 0.32 -36.63 -0.38
N LEU A 177 1.11 -36.51 -1.44
CA LEU A 177 1.86 -35.28 -1.76
C LEU A 177 0.90 -34.23 -2.34
N GLN A 178 0.21 -33.51 -1.45
CA GLN A 178 -0.04 -32.09 -1.68
C GLN A 178 1.32 -31.37 -1.58
N PRO A 179 1.57 -30.31 -2.37
CA PRO A 179 2.80 -29.52 -2.22
C PRO A 179 2.86 -29.05 -0.76
N ALA A 180 3.98 -29.34 -0.09
CA ALA A 180 4.17 -29.05 1.32
C ALA A 180 3.80 -27.59 1.64
N SER A 181 2.82 -27.43 2.53
CA SER A 181 2.26 -26.16 2.99
C SER A 181 3.28 -25.15 3.56
N GLY A 182 4.49 -25.58 3.89
CA GLY A 182 5.53 -24.73 4.49
C GLY A 182 6.08 -23.63 3.57
N VAL A 183 6.25 -23.89 2.26
CA VAL A 183 6.86 -22.90 1.35
C VAL A 183 5.90 -21.72 1.09
N SER A 184 4.59 -22.01 1.01
CA SER A 184 3.57 -20.97 0.86
C SER A 184 3.43 -20.11 2.11
N GLN A 185 3.60 -20.68 3.29
CA GLN A 185 3.56 -19.92 4.55
C GLN A 185 4.78 -19.01 4.68
N GLU A 186 6.00 -19.53 4.48
CA GLU A 186 7.23 -18.72 4.57
C GLU A 186 7.21 -17.52 3.60
N ILE A 187 6.65 -17.70 2.41
CA ILE A 187 6.52 -16.62 1.44
C ILE A 187 5.45 -15.62 1.82
N SER A 188 4.32 -16.09 2.35
CA SER A 188 3.28 -15.21 2.86
C SER A 188 3.85 -14.32 3.97
N ASP A 189 4.65 -14.90 4.87
CA ASP A 189 5.30 -14.18 5.97
C ASP A 189 6.29 -13.15 5.43
N ARG A 190 7.15 -13.51 4.46
CA ARG A 190 8.07 -12.58 3.81
C ARG A 190 7.37 -11.42 3.10
N LEU A 191 6.31 -11.70 2.33
CA LEU A 191 5.54 -10.67 1.63
C LEU A 191 4.82 -9.73 2.62
N LEU A 192 4.38 -10.26 3.77
CA LEU A 192 3.75 -9.48 4.83
C LEU A 192 4.75 -8.61 5.59
N GLU A 193 5.92 -9.16 5.94
CA GLU A 193 6.98 -8.43 6.66
C GLU A 193 7.52 -7.25 5.85
N ASN A 194 7.85 -7.47 4.57
CA ASN A 194 8.33 -6.41 3.70
C ASN A 194 7.28 -5.32 3.46
N ALA A 195 6.00 -5.68 3.39
CA ALA A 195 4.93 -4.70 3.29
C ALA A 195 4.87 -3.84 4.57
N GLN A 196 4.89 -4.48 5.74
CA GLN A 196 4.79 -3.79 7.02
C GLN A 196 5.91 -2.74 7.22
N GLN A 197 7.17 -3.11 6.97
CA GLN A 197 8.30 -2.19 7.17
C GLN A 197 8.22 -0.97 6.24
N ASN A 198 7.90 -1.20 4.96
CA ASN A 198 7.78 -0.16 3.95
C ASN A 198 6.57 0.78 4.19
N GLU A 199 5.48 0.24 4.74
CA GLU A 199 4.26 1.00 5.06
C GLU A 199 4.49 1.93 6.24
N SER A 200 5.06 1.43 7.35
CA SER A 200 5.35 2.23 8.53
C SER A 200 6.27 3.42 8.24
N SER A 201 7.33 3.24 7.44
CA SER A 201 8.24 4.34 7.09
C SER A 201 7.54 5.43 6.26
N LEU A 202 6.76 5.04 5.25
CA LEU A 202 6.07 6.01 4.39
C LEU A 202 4.93 6.71 5.15
N MET A 203 4.17 6.00 5.99
CA MET A 203 3.13 6.61 6.82
C MET A 203 3.70 7.69 7.74
N GLN A 204 4.88 7.45 8.33
CA GLN A 204 5.57 8.44 9.15
C GLN A 204 5.95 9.68 8.33
N GLN A 205 6.50 9.52 7.13
CA GLN A 205 6.81 10.65 6.24
C GLN A 205 5.56 11.44 5.83
N LEU A 206 4.47 10.76 5.48
CA LEU A 206 3.19 11.39 5.11
C LEU A 206 2.58 12.16 6.29
N SER A 207 2.78 11.70 7.52
CA SER A 207 2.36 12.43 8.73
C SER A 207 3.17 13.71 8.97
N GLY A 208 4.47 13.70 8.62
CA GLY A 208 5.40 14.81 8.87
C GLY A 208 5.26 15.97 7.88
N ARG A 209 4.76 15.72 6.66
CA ARG A 209 4.59 16.73 5.61
C ARG A 209 3.63 17.87 6.00
N GLY A 210 2.70 17.63 6.94
CA GLY A 210 1.83 18.68 7.50
C GLY A 210 2.59 19.80 8.22
N LYS A 211 3.86 19.59 8.62
CA LYS A 211 4.70 20.64 9.22
C LYS A 211 5.47 21.48 8.19
N SER A 212 5.86 20.90 7.05
CA SER A 212 6.67 21.61 6.04
C SER A 212 5.84 22.58 5.21
N ALA A 213 4.56 22.28 4.93
CA ALA A 213 3.66 23.20 4.23
C ALA A 213 3.43 24.52 5.00
N SER A 214 3.64 24.55 6.32
CA SER A 214 3.55 25.75 7.15
C SER A 214 4.82 26.62 7.14
N GLN A 215 5.96 26.10 6.64
CA GLN A 215 7.24 26.80 6.60
C GLN A 215 7.65 27.26 5.19
N GLU A 216 7.07 26.67 4.14
CA GLU A 216 7.46 26.98 2.75
C GLU A 216 6.88 28.31 2.22
N ASN A 217 6.01 28.98 2.98
CA ASN A 217 5.37 30.24 2.58
C ASN A 217 5.97 31.52 3.22
N LYS A 218 7.23 31.46 3.69
CA LYS A 218 7.92 32.62 4.28
C LYS A 218 9.23 33.04 3.61
N ASN A 219 9.62 32.44 2.48
CA ASN A 219 10.90 32.79 1.86
C ASN A 219 10.84 32.90 0.34
N THR A 220 10.05 33.85 -0.15
CA THR A 220 10.21 34.42 -1.49
C THR A 220 9.95 35.92 -1.45
N GLN A 221 10.91 36.68 -0.89
CA GLN A 221 11.17 38.07 -1.28
C GLN A 221 12.65 38.37 -0.98
N ASP A 222 13.49 37.99 -1.93
CA ASP A 222 14.77 38.63 -2.21
C ASP A 222 14.88 38.58 -3.73
N TRP A 223 14.41 39.63 -4.43
CA TRP A 223 15.04 40.40 -5.52
C TRP A 223 14.17 41.64 -5.77
#